data_AF-A0A843J819-F1
#
_entry.id   AF-A0A843J819-F1
#
_cell.length_a   1.000
_cell.length_b   1.000
_cell.length_c   1.000
_cell.angle_alpha   90.00
_cell.angle_beta   90.00
_cell.angle_gamma   90.00
#
_symmetry.space_group_name_H-M   'P 1'
#
loop_
_entity.id
_entity.type
_entity.pdbx_description
1 polymer ?
#
loop_
_entity_poly.entity_id
_entity_poly.type
_entity_poly.pdbx_seq_one_letter_code
_entity_poly.pdbx_strand_id
1 'polypeptide(L)' 'MSRHIEECRRELARVVDLLKGQPDGLSITDISKSLDMNRNSVSKYLNMLVISGRVDMR' A
#
# COMPACT_ATOMS: atom_id res chain seq x y z
N MET A 1 -9.44 21.72 -2.19
CA MET A 1 -9.10 20.28 -2.20
C MET A 1 -8.36 19.97 -0.90
N SER A 2 -8.88 19.06 -0.08
CA SER A 2 -8.44 18.84 1.30
C SER A 2 -7.07 18.15 1.35
N ARG A 3 -6.15 18.64 2.19
CA ARG A 3 -4.76 18.14 2.34
C ARG A 3 -4.68 16.62 2.61
N HIS A 4 -5.69 16.06 3.27
CA HIS A 4 -5.78 14.64 3.60
C HIS A 4 -5.97 13.70 2.39
N ILE A 5 -6.64 14.15 1.32
CA ILE A 5 -6.86 13.31 0.12
C ILE A 5 -5.52 13.10 -0.62
N GLU A 6 -4.67 14.12 -0.64
CA GLU A 6 -3.39 14.07 -1.32
C GLU A 6 -2.37 13.18 -0.59
N GLU A 7 -2.43 13.15 0.75
CA GLU A 7 -1.58 12.30 1.58
C GLU A 7 -1.92 10.82 1.38
N CYS A 8 -3.20 10.45 1.42
CA CYS A 8 -3.66 9.09 1.09
C CYS A 8 -3.19 8.65 -0.30
N ARG A 9 -3.25 9.54 -1.30
CA ARG A 9 -2.81 9.22 -2.66
C ARG A 9 -1.30 8.94 -2.74
N ARG A 10 -0.47 9.69 -2.01
CA ARG A 10 0.97 9.45 -1.94
C ARG A 10 1.28 8.14 -1.25
N GLU A 11 0.59 7.84 -0.16
CA GLU A 11 0.77 6.58 0.56
C GLU A 11 0.41 5.37 -0.30
N LEU A 12 -0.70 5.42 -1.04
CA LEU A 12 -1.07 4.39 -2.02
C LEU A 12 -0.01 4.21 -3.11
N ALA A 13 0.55 5.30 -3.64
CA ALA A 13 1.60 5.23 -4.65
C ALA A 13 2.87 4.56 -4.10
N ARG A 14 3.28 4.90 -2.86
CA ARG A 14 4.43 4.27 -2.19
C ARG A 14 4.24 2.76 -2.00
N VAL A 15 3.04 2.32 -1.64
CA VAL A 15 2.73 0.88 -1.51
C VAL A 15 2.86 0.18 -2.87
N VAL A 16 2.28 0.74 -3.93
CA VAL A 16 2.36 0.17 -5.28
C VAL A 16 3.80 0.09 -5.78
N ASP A 17 4.58 1.15 -5.59
CA ASP A 17 5.97 1.19 -6.06
C ASP A 17 6.87 0.19 -5.32
N LEU A 18 6.63 -0.01 -4.02
CA LEU A 18 7.32 -1.06 -3.25
C LEU A 18 7.01 -2.46 -3.82
N LEU A 19 5.73 -2.75 -4.11
CA LEU A 19 5.30 -4.07 -4.59
C LEU A 19 5.83 -4.40 -6.00
N LYS A 20 6.00 -3.41 -6.88
CA LYS A 20 6.57 -3.62 -8.22
C LYS A 20 7.97 -4.25 -8.18
N GLY A 21 8.74 -3.98 -7.14
CA GLY A 21 10.09 -4.52 -6.96
C GLY A 21 10.13 -5.89 -6.28
N GLN A 22 9.00 -6.45 -5.87
CA GLN A 22 8.91 -7.67 -5.06
C GLN A 22 7.88 -8.64 -5.69
N PRO A 23 8.28 -9.39 -6.74
CA PRO A 23 7.37 -10.27 -7.48
C PRO A 23 6.81 -11.43 -6.63
N ASP A 24 7.53 -11.81 -5.57
CA ASP A 24 7.09 -12.84 -4.61
C ASP A 24 6.10 -12.31 -3.56
N GLY A 25 5.81 -11.00 -3.61
CA GLY A 25 4.96 -10.32 -2.63
C GLY A 25 5.70 -9.91 -1.37
N LEU A 26 4.97 -9.24 -0.47
CA LEU A 26 5.44 -8.84 0.85
C LEU A 26 4.32 -9.03 1.87
N SER A 27 4.67 -9.41 3.09
CA SER A 27 3.70 -9.39 4.17
C SER A 27 3.34 -7.96 4.56
N ILE A 28 2.17 -7.78 5.17
CA ILE A 28 1.75 -6.48 5.73
C ILE A 28 2.80 -5.94 6.72
N THR A 29 3.48 -6.83 7.45
CA THR A 29 4.55 -6.45 8.38
C THR A 29 5.75 -5.85 7.66
N ASP A 30 6.14 -6.46 6.54
CA ASP A 30 7.33 -6.05 5.78
C ASP A 30 7.08 -4.71 5.09
N ILE A 31 5.87 -4.53 4.52
CA ILE A 31 5.45 -3.26 3.92
C ILE A 31 5.41 -2.15 4.98
N SER A 32 4.82 -2.44 6.15
CA SER A 32 4.73 -1.51 7.28
C SER A 32 6.12 -1.04 7.72
N LYS A 33 7.07 -1.96 7.87
CA LYS A 33 8.46 -1.63 8.22
C LYS A 33 9.18 -0.87 7.12
N SER A 34 8.99 -1.25 5.86
CA SER A 34 9.68 -0.65 4.71
C SER A 34 9.23 0.77 4.41
N LEU A 35 7.96 1.09 4.68
CA LEU A 35 7.38 2.41 4.39
C LEU A 35 7.26 3.31 5.63
N ASP A 36 7.58 2.78 6.82
CA ASP A 36 7.31 3.40 8.12
C ASP A 36 5.83 3.79 8.28
N MET A 37 4.95 2.81 8.04
CA MET A 37 3.50 3.01 8.03
C MET A 37 2.81 2.08 9.00
N ASN A 38 1.69 2.52 9.57
CA ASN A 38 0.85 1.67 10.41
C ASN A 38 0.32 0.46 9.61
N ARG A 39 0.48 -0.75 10.16
CA ARG A 39 -0.03 -2.01 9.59
C ARG A 39 -1.51 -1.94 9.21
N ASN A 40 -2.34 -1.26 10.00
CA ASN A 40 -3.76 -1.07 9.71
C ASN A 40 -3.99 -0.20 8.48
N SER A 41 -3.18 0.85 8.29
CA SER A 41 -3.22 1.69 7.09
C SER A 41 -2.78 0.89 5.87
N VAL A 42 -1.69 0.13 5.99
CA VAL A 42 -1.23 -0.79 4.93
C VAL A 42 -2.34 -1.78 4.54
N SER A 43 -3.00 -2.43 5.50
CA SER A 43 -4.13 -3.33 5.22
C SER A 43 -5.25 -2.63 4.44
N LYS A 44 -5.62 -1.41 4.84
CA LYS A 44 -6.66 -0.63 4.14
C LYS A 44 -6.25 -0.28 2.72
N TYR A 45 -4.99 0.13 2.51
CA TYR A 45 -4.47 0.49 1.20
C TYR A 45 -4.35 -0.72 0.29
N LEU A 46 -3.85 -1.84 0.78
CA LEU A 46 -3.81 -3.08 0.00
C LEU A 46 -5.22 -3.53 -0.37
N ASN A 47 -6.18 -3.50 0.56
CA ASN A 47 -7.57 -3.84 0.27
C ASN A 47 -8.15 -2.93 -0.84
N MET A 48 -7.89 -1.62 -0.77
CA MET A 48 -8.31 -0.68 -1.82
C MET A 48 -7.64 -0.99 -3.17
N LEU A 49 -6.35 -1.32 -3.17
CA LEU A 49 -5.61 -1.68 -4.38
C LEU A 49 -6.13 -2.97 -5.01
N VAL A 50 -6.44 -3.99 -4.20
CA VAL A 50 -7.05 -5.25 -4.64
C VAL A 50 -8.43 -5.03 -5.23
N ILE A 51 -9.30 -4.29 -4.53
CA ILE A 51 -10.64 -3.93 -5.05
C ILE A 51 -10.53 -3.17 -6.39
N SER A 52 -9.50 -2.33 -6.55
CA SER A 52 -9.24 -1.61 -7.81
C SER A 52 -8.54 -2.44 -8.91
N GLY A 53 -8.22 -3.71 -8.65
CA GLY A 53 -7.53 -4.60 -9.59
C GLY A 53 -6.05 -4.27 -9.83
N ARG A 54 -5.43 -3.46 -8.97
CA ARG A 54 -4.02 -3.03 -9.11
C ARG A 54 -3.01 -3.98 -8.48
N VAL A 55 -3.44 -4.77 -7.50
CA VAL A 55 -2.63 -5.71 -6.73
C VAL A 55 -3.46 -6.97 -6.53
N ASP A 56 -2.81 -8.13 -6.52
CA ASP A 56 -3.42 -9.40 -6.13
C ASP A 56 -2.96 -9.78 -4.71
N MET A 57 -3.84 -10.40 -3.92
CA MET A 57 -3.53 -10.92 -2.59
C MET A 57 -3.57 -12.44 -2.64
N ARG A 58 -2.45 -13.08 -2.28
CA ARG A 58 -2.28 -14.53 -2.26
C ARG A 58 -1.91 -15.01 -0.88
#